data_AF-A0A699H6G9-F1
#
_entry.id   AF-A0A699H6G9-F1
#
_cell.length_a   1.000
_cell.length_b   1.000
_cell.length_c   1.000
_cell.angle_alpha   90.00
_cell.angle_beta   90.00
_cell.angle_gamma   90.00
#
_symmetry.space_group_name_H-M   'P 1'
#
loop_
_entity.id
_entity.type
_entity.pdbx_description
1 polymer ?
#
loop_
_entity_poly.entity_id
_entity_poly.type
_entity_poly.pdbx_seq_one_letter_code
_entity_poly.pdbx_strand_id
1 'polypeptide(L)'
;MLIVGDIYRPAATDQLVILGKHMDDPVYTTGTDVKPADIARQDLQEANNKNVDVIIMDTTGTLQVMLQIDKSTIDELIDVKRVLNPAKVLLVVDAMTGQKAALYL
;
A
#
# COMPACT_ATOMS: atom_id res chain seq x y z
N MET A 1 -0.78 -8.55 -9.76
CA MET A 1 -0.31 -8.97 -8.42
C MET A 1 -0.64 -7.88 -7.42
N LEU A 2 -1.12 -8.28 -6.25
CA LEU A 2 -1.41 -7.39 -5.12
C LEU A 2 -0.27 -7.43 -4.11
N ILE A 3 -0.01 -6.33 -3.43
CA ILE A 3 1.01 -6.26 -2.38
C ILE A 3 0.43 -5.68 -1.12
N VAL A 4 0.78 -6.29 0.00
CA VAL A 4 0.49 -5.75 1.32
C VAL A 4 1.54 -4.69 1.67
N GLY A 5 1.13 -3.42 1.61
CA GLY A 5 1.90 -2.28 2.13
C GLY A 5 1.43 -1.81 3.52
N ASP A 6 0.21 -2.17 3.94
CA ASP A 6 -0.30 -1.95 5.30
C ASP A 6 0.19 -3.05 6.25
N ILE A 7 1.41 -2.89 6.76
CA ILE A 7 2.06 -3.83 7.69
C ILE A 7 1.74 -3.55 9.17
N TYR A 8 1.08 -2.43 9.46
CA TYR A 8 0.80 -1.98 10.83
C TYR A 8 -0.60 -2.36 11.29
N ARG A 9 -1.58 -2.41 10.37
CA ARG A 9 -2.96 -2.77 10.71
C ARG A 9 -3.08 -4.28 10.95
N PRO A 10 -3.56 -4.72 12.11
CA PRO A 10 -3.81 -6.14 12.37
C PRO A 10 -4.74 -6.75 11.32
N ALA A 11 -4.41 -7.96 10.88
CA ALA A 11 -5.15 -8.73 9.87
C ALA A 11 -5.26 -8.09 8.47
N ALA A 12 -4.56 -6.97 8.18
CA ALA A 12 -4.57 -6.39 6.83
C ALA A 12 -3.99 -7.34 5.78
N THR A 13 -2.88 -8.03 6.10
CA THR A 13 -2.32 -9.09 5.28
C THR A 13 -3.35 -10.18 4.99
N ASP A 14 -3.99 -10.71 6.04
CA ASP A 14 -4.94 -11.82 5.89
C ASP A 14 -6.16 -11.41 5.06
N GLN A 15 -6.67 -10.19 5.26
CA GLN A 15 -7.76 -9.62 4.46
C GLN A 15 -7.39 -9.59 2.97
N LEU A 16 -6.21 -9.07 2.62
CA LEU A 16 -5.79 -8.97 1.23
C LEU A 16 -5.51 -10.34 0.62
N VAL A 17 -4.92 -11.27 1.38
CA VAL A 17 -4.69 -12.65 0.93
C VAL A 17 -6.01 -13.37 0.66
N ILE A 18 -7.02 -13.18 1.52
CA ILE A 18 -8.36 -13.73 1.28
C ILE A 18 -8.95 -13.13 0.01
N LEU A 19 -8.87 -11.81 -0.17
CA LEU A 19 -9.41 -11.14 -1.36
C LEU A 19 -8.72 -11.59 -2.66
N GLY A 20 -7.39 -11.67 -2.66
CA GLY A 20 -6.61 -12.16 -3.80
C GLY A 20 -6.96 -13.60 -4.17
N LYS A 21 -7.14 -14.48 -3.17
CA LYS A 21 -7.62 -15.86 -3.41
C LYS A 21 -8.99 -15.92 -4.05
N HIS A 22 -9.91 -15.02 -3.70
CA HIS A 22 -11.24 -14.98 -4.31
C HIS A 22 -11.19 -14.51 -5.77
N MET A 23 -10.20 -13.69 -6.13
CA MET A 23 -10.02 -13.14 -7.47
C MET A 23 -9.05 -13.95 -8.35
N ASP A 24 -8.45 -15.01 -7.79
CA ASP A 24 -7.35 -15.77 -8.41
C ASP A 24 -6.12 -14.92 -8.75
N ASP A 25 -5.90 -13.85 -7.99
CA ASP A 25 -4.77 -12.94 -8.16
C ASP A 25 -3.66 -13.24 -7.14
N PRO A 26 -2.38 -13.26 -7.56
CA PRO A 26 -1.28 -13.47 -6.64
C PRO A 26 -1.15 -12.28 -5.68
N VAL A 27 -0.91 -12.59 -4.40
CA VAL A 27 -0.64 -11.60 -3.34
C VAL A 27 0.78 -11.80 -2.82
N TYR A 28 1.58 -10.74 -2.86
CA TYR A 28 2.90 -10.69 -2.26
C TYR A 28 2.79 -10.12 -0.84
N THR A 29 3.39 -10.84 0.12
CA THR A 29 3.48 -10.42 1.51
C THR A 29 4.83 -10.83 2.09
N THR A 30 5.39 -9.95 2.90
CA THR A 30 6.54 -10.22 3.76
C THR A 30 6.07 -10.30 5.22
N GLY A 31 6.95 -10.71 6.14
CA GLY A 31 6.67 -10.55 7.57
C GLY A 31 6.51 -9.07 7.97
N THR A 32 5.99 -8.82 9.17
CA THR A 32 5.71 -7.47 9.71
C THR A 32 6.97 -6.69 10.08
N ASP A 33 8.13 -7.33 10.13
CA ASP A 33 9.38 -6.73 10.61
C ASP A 33 10.20 -6.05 9.48
N VAL A 34 9.65 -5.97 8.27
CA VAL A 34 10.33 -5.39 7.09
C VAL A 34 9.81 -3.99 6.85
N LYS A 35 10.70 -3.04 6.55
CA LYS A 35 10.31 -1.66 6.23
C LYS A 35 9.50 -1.61 4.92
N PRO A 36 8.47 -0.75 4.82
CA PRO A 36 7.64 -0.67 3.61
C PRO A 36 8.42 -0.45 2.30
N ALA A 37 9.48 0.36 2.33
CA ALA A 37 10.31 0.61 1.15
C ALA A 37 11.11 -0.63 0.71
N ASP A 38 11.47 -1.52 1.63
CA ASP A 38 12.15 -2.78 1.30
C ASP A 38 11.17 -3.81 0.73
N ILE A 39 9.93 -3.84 1.23
CA ILE A 39 8.83 -4.62 0.66
C ILE A 39 8.61 -4.22 -0.80
N ALA A 40 8.55 -2.92 -1.07
CA ALA A 40 8.42 -2.38 -2.42
C ALA A 40 9.58 -2.82 -3.35
N ARG A 41 10.82 -2.87 -2.87
CA ARG A 41 11.96 -3.35 -3.68
C ARG A 41 11.86 -4.84 -3.99
N GLN A 42 11.52 -5.65 -3.00
CA GLN A 42 11.42 -7.10 -3.14
C GLN A 42 10.24 -7.47 -4.04
N ASP A 43 9.14 -6.72 -3.94
CA ASP A 43 8.00 -6.88 -4.82
C ASP A 43 8.37 -6.65 -6.29
N LEU A 44 9.06 -5.56 -6.63
CA LEU A 44 9.45 -5.30 -8.02
C LEU A 44 10.30 -6.45 -8.60
N GLN A 45 11.16 -7.06 -7.78
CA GLN A 45 11.92 -8.24 -8.17
C GLN A 45 11.01 -9.45 -8.39
N GLU A 46 10.07 -9.69 -7.48
CA GLU A 46 9.14 -10.80 -7.56
C GLU A 46 8.19 -10.69 -8.76
N ALA A 47 7.67 -9.49 -9.02
CA ALA A 47 6.84 -9.19 -10.19
C ALA A 47 7.60 -9.44 -11.49
N ASN A 48 8.88 -9.02 -11.55
CA ASN A 48 9.74 -9.27 -12.70
C ASN A 48 10.01 -10.78 -12.88
N ASN A 49 10.28 -11.52 -11.79
CA ASN A 49 10.48 -12.97 -11.84
C ASN A 49 9.22 -13.72 -12.32
N LYS A 50 8.04 -13.22 -11.98
CA LYS A 50 6.75 -13.79 -12.35
C LYS A 50 6.18 -13.25 -13.67
N ASN A 51 6.89 -12.35 -14.35
CA ASN A 51 6.42 -11.65 -15.55
C ASN A 51 5.03 -11.01 -15.36
N VAL A 52 4.83 -10.32 -14.25
CA VAL A 52 3.58 -9.63 -13.94
C VAL A 52 3.57 -8.25 -14.59
N ASP A 53 2.52 -7.96 -15.36
CA ASP A 53 2.37 -6.67 -16.03
C ASP A 53 1.87 -5.55 -15.11
N VAL A 54 1.05 -5.89 -14.11
CA VAL A 54 0.36 -4.93 -13.24
C VAL A 54 0.54 -5.29 -11.77
N ILE A 55 0.96 -4.28 -11.03
CA ILE A 55 1.20 -4.33 -9.59
C ILE A 55 0.31 -3.29 -8.91
N ILE A 56 -0.37 -3.70 -7.83
CA ILE A 56 -1.13 -2.80 -6.97
C ILE A 56 -0.65 -2.96 -5.54
N MET A 57 -0.11 -1.89 -4.96
CA MET A 57 0.28 -1.85 -3.55
C MET A 57 -0.82 -1.22 -2.71
N ASP A 58 -1.34 -1.97 -1.74
CA ASP A 58 -2.29 -1.47 -0.74
C ASP A 58 -1.51 -0.86 0.44
N THR A 59 -1.42 0.46 0.49
CA THR A 59 -0.68 1.19 1.53
C THR A 59 -1.55 1.47 2.75
N THR A 60 -0.94 1.64 3.93
CA THR A 60 -1.64 2.07 5.14
C THR A 60 -2.47 3.34 4.90
N GLY A 61 -3.72 3.34 5.37
CA GLY A 61 -4.58 4.52 5.32
C GLY A 61 -4.13 5.61 6.31
N THR A 62 -4.09 6.85 5.88
CA THR A 62 -3.83 8.03 6.72
C THR A 62 -5.08 8.43 7.50
N LEU A 63 -5.49 7.59 8.46
CA LEU A 63 -6.65 7.84 9.34
C LEU A 63 -6.44 9.00 10.33
N GLN A 64 -5.28 9.66 10.33
CA GLN A 64 -4.98 10.83 11.16
C GLN A 64 -4.63 12.02 10.28
N VAL A 65 -5.42 13.08 10.48
CA VAL A 65 -5.34 14.41 9.86
C VAL A 65 -3.89 14.88 9.74
N MET A 66 -3.58 15.64 8.68
CA MET A 66 -2.29 16.31 8.38
C MET A 66 -1.66 17.12 9.54
N LEU A 67 -2.32 17.24 10.70
CA LEU A 67 -1.86 17.89 11.92
C LEU A 67 -1.30 16.92 12.98
N GLN A 68 -1.53 15.60 12.87
CA GLN A 68 -1.12 14.59 13.87
C GLN A 68 -0.32 13.41 13.28
N ILE A 69 0.03 13.44 12.00
CA ILE A 69 0.85 12.37 11.44
C ILE A 69 2.25 12.45 12.04
N ASP A 70 2.73 11.34 12.60
CA ASP A 70 4.15 11.17 12.91
C ASP A 70 4.92 11.30 11.59
N LYS A 71 5.87 12.24 11.53
CA LYS A 71 6.66 12.53 10.31
C LYS A 71 7.26 11.25 9.71
N SER A 72 7.59 10.29 10.58
CA SER A 72 8.12 8.98 10.22
C SER A 72 7.25 8.24 9.18
N THR A 73 5.92 8.23 9.35
CA THR A 73 5.00 7.48 8.47
C THR A 73 4.86 8.12 7.08
N ILE A 74 4.87 9.46 7.00
CA ILE A 74 4.86 10.16 5.70
C ILE A 74 6.17 9.92 4.97
N ASP A 75 7.30 10.02 5.67
CA ASP A 75 8.62 9.81 5.08
C ASP A 75 8.75 8.38 4.51
N GLU A 76 8.23 7.37 5.22
CA GLU A 76 8.16 6.00 4.72
C GLU A 76 7.33 5.87 3.43
N LEU A 77 6.16 6.51 3.36
CA LEU A 77 5.32 6.49 2.17
C LEU A 77 5.98 7.20 0.98
N ILE A 78 6.68 8.31 1.23
CA ILE A 78 7.48 9.02 0.22
C ILE A 78 8.59 8.11 -0.31
N ASP A 79 9.26 7.37 0.57
CA ASP A 79 10.33 6.45 0.18
C ASP A 79 9.78 5.25 -0.62
N VAL A 80 8.64 4.69 -0.22
CA VAL A 80 7.91 3.66 -1.00
C VAL A 80 7.58 4.18 -2.40
N LYS A 81 6.98 5.37 -2.49
CA LYS A 81 6.66 5.99 -3.79
C LYS A 81 7.91 6.19 -4.65
N ARG A 82 9.03 6.58 -4.05
CA ARG A 82 10.30 6.78 -4.76
C ARG A 82 10.87 5.46 -5.28
N VAL A 83 10.78 4.38 -4.49
CA VAL A 83 11.22 3.04 -4.89
C VAL A 83 10.35 2.49 -6.03
N LEU A 84 9.02 2.57 -5.89
CA LEU A 84 8.10 2.01 -6.88
C LEU A 84 8.00 2.84 -8.16
N ASN A 85 8.26 4.15 -8.08
CA ASN A 85 8.04 5.10 -9.15
C ASN A 85 6.73 4.84 -9.92
N PRO A 86 5.58 4.81 -9.22
CA PRO A 86 4.34 4.26 -9.77
C PRO A 86 3.80 5.14 -10.90
N ALA A 87 3.29 4.51 -11.95
CA ALA A 87 2.64 5.21 -13.06
C ALA A 87 1.40 6.01 -12.62
N LYS A 88 0.70 5.53 -11.58
CA LYS A 88 -0.48 6.17 -11.00
C LYS A 88 -0.48 6.04 -9.49
N VAL A 89 -0.97 7.07 -8.82
CA VAL A 89 -1.26 7.06 -7.38
C VAL A 89 -2.76 7.30 -7.23
N LEU A 90 -3.47 6.36 -6.60
CA LEU A 90 -4.91 6.43 -6.41
C LEU A 90 -5.22 6.84 -4.97
N LEU A 91 -5.94 7.95 -4.81
CA LEU A 91 -6.47 8.37 -3.52
C LEU A 91 -7.88 7.79 -3.36
N VAL A 92 -8.08 6.96 -2.34
CA VAL A 92 -9.39 6.38 -2.00
C VAL A 92 -10.04 7.25 -0.94
N VAL A 93 -11.20 7.84 -1.26
CA VAL A 93 -11.96 8.71 -0.35
C VAL A 93 -13.36 8.16 -0.18
N ASP A 94 -13.84 8.08 1.06
CA ASP A 94 -15.23 7.71 1.34
C ASP A 94 -16.17 8.87 0.95
N ALA A 95 -17.20 8.57 0.15
CA ALA A 95 -18.20 9.54 -0.30
C ALA A 95 -18.96 10.21 0.86
N MET A 96 -19.10 9.52 2.01
CA MET A 96 -19.73 10.07 3.21
C MET A 96 -18.87 11.13 3.93
N THR A 97 -17.58 11.27 3.55
CA THR A 97 -16.64 12.24 4.12
C THR A 97 -17.06 13.70 3.85
N GLY A 98 -17.93 13.92 2.85
CA GLY A 98 -18.51 15.23 2.53
C GLY A 98 -17.43 16.27 2.24
N GLN A 99 -17.56 17.47 2.84
CA GLN A 99 -16.61 18.57 2.62
C GLN A 99 -15.18 18.26 3.10
N LYS A 100 -14.98 17.29 3.99
CA LYS A 100 -13.63 16.91 4.44
C LYS A 100 -12.81 16.23 3.33
N ALA A 101 -13.46 15.68 2.29
CA ALA A 101 -12.78 15.09 1.14
C ALA A 101 -11.88 16.09 0.40
N ALA A 102 -12.30 17.37 0.35
CA ALA A 102 -11.54 18.44 -0.31
C ALA A 102 -10.24 18.80 0.42
N LEU A 103 -10.07 18.40 1.69
CA LEU A 103 -8.84 18.62 2.45
C LEU A 103 -7.71 17.65 2.05
N TYR A 104 -8.04 16.56 1.34
CA TYR A 104 -7.08 15.56 0.88
C TYR A 104 -6.55 15.82 -0.54
N LEU A 105 -7.07 16.84 -1.23
CA LEU A 105 -6.66 17.30 -2.56
C LEU A 105 -5.74 18.53 -2.44
#